data_AF-A0A0F9LYI6-F1
#
_entry.id   AF-A0A0F9LYI6-F1
#
_cell.length_a   1.000
_cell.length_b   1.000
_cell.length_c   1.000
_cell.angle_alpha   90.00
_cell.angle_beta   90.00
_cell.angle_gamma   90.00
#
_symmetry.space_group_name_H-M   'P 1'
#
loop_
_entity.id
_entity.type
_entity.pdbx_description
1 polymer ?
#
loop_
_entity_poly.entity_id
_entity_poly.type
_entity_poly.pdbx_seq_one_letter_code
_entity_poly.pdbx_strand_id
1 'polypeptide(L)' 'MTTSLPWLTGWKKIGAHIGITDRQTLKKYKRKYGLPVRRLPGGRPVAIPEELNMWLVEFDNRRRKLEGKK' A
#
# COMPACT_ATOMS: atom_id res chain seq x y z
N MET A 1 -8.52 12.75 -18.93
CA MET A 1 -8.61 11.57 -18.03
C MET A 1 -7.21 10.98 -17.95
N THR A 2 -6.48 11.25 -16.87
CA THR A 2 -5.08 10.82 -16.72
C THR A 2 -5.06 9.33 -16.37
N THR A 3 -4.77 8.50 -17.35
CA THR A 3 -4.55 7.06 -17.19
C THR A 3 -3.32 6.87 -16.30
N SER A 4 -3.56 6.69 -15.00
CA SER A 4 -2.51 6.38 -14.03
C SER A 4 -1.81 5.10 -14.48
N LEU A 5 -0.47 5.12 -14.50
CA LEU A 5 0.37 3.98 -14.86
C LEU A 5 -0.14 2.69 -14.20
N PRO A 6 -0.16 1.52 -14.89
CA PRO A 6 -0.76 0.28 -14.37
C PRO A 6 -0.06 -0.27 -13.12
N TRP A 7 1.12 0.25 -12.77
CA TRP A 7 1.94 -0.22 -11.65
C TRP A 7 2.81 0.87 -11.04
N LEU A 8 2.81 0.90 -9.71
CA LEU A 8 3.72 1.70 -8.89
C LEU A 8 4.98 0.90 -8.62
N THR A 9 6.10 1.33 -9.21
CA THR A 9 7.39 0.68 -9.05
C THR A 9 8.24 1.36 -7.97
N GLY A 10 8.69 0.61 -6.99
CA GLY A 10 9.56 1.10 -5.93
C GLY A 10 8.79 1.61 -4.71
N TRP A 11 9.35 1.40 -3.52
CA TRP A 11 8.77 1.86 -2.26
C TRP A 11 8.46 3.36 -2.24
N LYS A 12 9.24 4.19 -2.95
CA LYS A 12 9.04 5.65 -2.98
C LYS A 12 7.71 6.01 -3.68
N LYS A 13 7.40 5.37 -4.81
CA LYS A 13 6.14 5.61 -5.55
C LYS A 13 4.94 5.02 -4.80
N ILE A 14 5.09 3.80 -4.27
CA ILE A 14 4.07 3.14 -3.46
C ILE A 14 3.73 4.00 -2.23
N GLY A 15 4.77 4.46 -1.53
CA GLY A 15 4.64 5.34 -0.38
C GLY A 15 3.96 6.66 -0.68
N ALA A 16 4.39 7.34 -1.74
CA ALA A 16 3.77 8.59 -2.19
C ALA A 16 2.28 8.42 -2.52
N HIS A 17 1.88 7.29 -3.09
CA HIS A 17 0.48 7.01 -3.41
C HIS A 17 -0.40 6.84 -2.17
N ILE A 18 0.12 6.19 -1.13
CA ILE A 18 -0.63 5.94 0.10
C ILE A 18 -0.39 7.01 1.19
N GLY A 19 0.36 8.07 0.88
CA GLY A 19 0.73 9.13 1.83
C GLY A 19 1.76 8.73 2.88
N ILE A 20 2.48 7.60 2.72
CA ILE A 20 3.50 7.13 3.65
C ILE A 20 4.88 7.25 3.02
N THR A 21 5.64 8.26 3.42
CA THR A 21 7.01 8.48 2.93
C THR A 21 8.02 7.51 3.55
N ASP A 22 7.70 6.96 4.72
CA ASP A 22 8.61 6.11 5.48
C ASP A 22 8.63 4.64 4.98
N ARG A 23 9.82 4.19 4.55
CA ARG A 23 10.02 2.83 4.03
C ARG A 23 9.87 1.75 5.09
N GLN A 24 10.19 2.03 6.35
CA GLN A 24 10.09 1.04 7.42
C GLN A 24 8.62 0.75 7.73
N THR A 25 7.79 1.79 7.73
CA THR A 25 6.34 1.71 7.88
C THR A 25 5.73 0.87 6.76
N LEU A 26 6.11 1.10 5.50
CA LEU A 26 5.70 0.27 4.37
C LEU A 26 6.08 -1.21 4.54
N LYS A 27 7.31 -1.51 4.98
CA LYS A 27 7.75 -2.88 5.27
C LYS A 27 6.96 -3.50 6.44
N LYS A 28 6.71 -2.74 7.49
CA LYS A 28 5.91 -3.16 8.66
C LYS A 28 4.48 -3.47 8.23
N TYR A 29 3.88 -2.63 7.39
CA TYR A 29 2.53 -2.82 6.89
C TYR A 29 2.44 -4.05 5.99
N LYS A 30 3.44 -4.29 5.14
CA LYS A 30 3.56 -5.54 4.39
C LYS A 30 3.60 -6.78 5.31
N ARG A 31 4.36 -6.72 6.41
CA ARG A 31 4.48 -7.84 7.36
C ARG A 31 3.25 -8.04 8.25
N LYS A 32 2.66 -6.95 8.74
CA LYS A 32 1.60 -6.98 9.76
C LYS A 32 0.19 -7.01 9.18
N TYR A 33 -0.02 -6.34 8.04
CA TYR A 33 -1.34 -6.10 7.44
C TYR A 33 -1.46 -6.61 6.00
N GLY A 34 -0.40 -7.23 5.46
CA GLY A 34 -0.45 -7.85 4.14
C GLY A 34 -0.55 -6.87 2.97
N LEU A 35 0.19 -5.75 3.02
CA LEU A 35 0.22 -4.75 1.94
C LEU A 35 0.46 -5.42 0.56
N PRO A 36 -0.37 -5.14 -0.47
CA PRO A 36 -0.35 -5.80 -1.78
C PRO A 36 0.85 -5.32 -2.63
N VAL A 37 2.05 -5.69 -2.19
CA VAL A 37 3.31 -5.39 -2.88
C VAL A 37 3.92 -6.69 -3.39
N ARG A 38 3.98 -6.81 -4.71
CA ARG A 38 4.62 -7.89 -5.44
C ARG A 38 6.10 -7.57 -5.64
N ARG A 39 6.93 -8.60 -5.81
CA ARG A 39 8.35 -8.45 -6.16
C ARG A 39 8.55 -9.05 -7.54
N LEU A 40 9.00 -8.23 -8.48
CA LEU A 40 9.38 -8.72 -9.81
C LEU A 40 10.73 -9.45 -9.75
N PRO A 41 11.01 -10.37 -10.70
CA PRO A 41 12.35 -10.91 -10.88
C PRO A 41 13.33 -9.75 -11.08
N GLY A 42 14.32 -9.63 -10.18
CA GLY A 42 15.18 -8.44 -10.03
C GLY A 42 14.96 -7.63 -8.75
N GLY A 43 14.07 -8.08 -7.85
CA GLY A 43 13.96 -7.56 -6.48
C GLY A 43 13.26 -6.21 -6.35
N ARG A 44 12.78 -5.63 -7.46
CA ARG A 44 12.05 -4.36 -7.45
C ARG A 44 10.62 -4.58 -6.91
N PRO A 45 10.22 -3.89 -5.83
CA PRO A 45 8.86 -3.96 -5.32
C PRO A 45 7.93 -3.21 -6.26
N VAL A 46 6.80 -3.82 -6.60
CA VAL A 46 5.75 -3.24 -7.44
C VAL A 46 4.40 -3.43 -6.78
N ALA A 47 3.49 -2.48 -7.00
CA ALA A 47 2.13 -2.59 -6.51
C ALA A 47 1.17 -1.99 -7.53
N ILE A 48 -0.04 -2.55 -7.62
CA ILE A 48 -1.09 -2.02 -8.48
C ILE A 48 -1.83 -0.94 -7.67
N PRO A 49 -2.01 0.27 -8.22
CA PRO A 49 -2.67 1.37 -7.50
C PRO A 49 -4.11 1.02 -7.09
N GLU A 50 -4.86 0.30 -7.92
CA GLU A 50 -6.22 -0.15 -7.59
C GLU A 50 -6.24 -1.12 -6.39
N GLU A 51 -5.35 -2.12 -6.38
CA GLU A 51 -5.20 -3.03 -5.24
C GLU A 51 -4.80 -2.27 -3.96
N LEU A 52 -3.89 -1.29 -4.08
CA LEU A 52 -3.51 -0.44 -2.95
C LEU A 52 -4.68 0.39 -2.43
N ASN A 53 -5.50 0.94 -3.32
CA ASN A 53 -6.65 1.74 -2.93
C ASN A 53 -7.71 0.89 -2.22
N MET A 54 -8.03 -0.30 -2.76
CA MET A 54 -8.92 -1.25 -2.08
C MET A 54 -8.38 -1.64 -0.70
N TRP A 55 -7.08 -1.95 -0.61
CA TRP A 55 -6.44 -2.25 0.66
C TRP A 55 -6.50 -1.08 1.64
N LEU A 56 -6.33 0.17 1.19
CA LEU A 56 -6.45 1.36 2.03
C LEU A 56 -7.85 1.53 2.61
N VAL A 57 -8.89 1.33 1.80
CA VAL A 57 -10.29 1.39 2.25
C VAL A 57 -10.56 0.29 3.28
N GLU A 58 -10.12 -0.93 3.03
CA GLU A 58 -10.23 -2.03 3.99
C GLU A 58 -9.45 -1.76 5.28
N PHE A 59 -8.23 -1.21 5.16
CA PHE A 59 -7.38 -0.89 6.29
C PHE A 59 -7.99 0.19 7.18
N ASP A 60 -8.53 1.27 6.58
CA ASP A 60 -9.23 2.32 7.34
C ASP A 60 -10.49 1.77 8.03
N ASN A 61 -11.27 0.93 7.34
CA ASN A 61 -12.43 0.27 7.93
C ASN A 61 -12.05 -0.62 9.12
N ARG A 62 -10.98 -1.42 9.01
CA ARG A 62 -10.46 -2.22 10.13
C ARG A 62 -10.00 -1.33 11.28
N ARG A 63 -9.32 -0.22 10.98
CA ARG A 63 -8.86 0.75 12.00
C ARG A 63 -10.05 1.39 12.73
N ARG A 64 -11.06 1.87 12.00
CA ARG A 64 -12.29 2.45 12.58
C ARG A 64 -13.05 1.45 13.45
N LYS A 65 -13.14 0.18 13.03
CA LYS A 65 -13.79 -0.87 13.84
C LYS A 65 -13.07 -1.14 15.17
N LEU A 66 -11.74 -0.97 15.22
CA LEU A 66 -10.97 -1.11 16.46
C LEU A 66 -11.17 0.10 17.39
N GLU A 67 -11.22 1.31 16.83
CA GLU A 67 -11.39 2.55 17.61
C GLU A 67 -12.83 2.76 18.10
N GLY A 68 -13.83 2.30 17.34
CA GLY A 68 -15.26 2.39 17.68
C GLY A 68 -15.73 1.38 18.74
N LYS A 69 -14.81 0.56 19.28
CA LYS A 69 -15.09 -0.39 20.35
C LYS A 69 -14.68 0.17 21.72
N LYS A 70 -15.01 1.44 21.96
CA LYS A 70 -14.76 2.15 23.22
C LYS A 70 -16.07 2.39 23.95
#